data_AF-A0A2V5UX31-F1
#
_entry.id   AF-A0A2V5UX31-F1
#
_cell.length_a   1.000
_cell.length_b   1.000
_cell.length_c   1.000
_cell.angle_alpha   90.00
_cell.angle_beta   90.00
_cell.angle_gamma   90.00
#
_symmetry.space_group_name_H-M   'P 1'
#
loop_
_entity.id
_entity.type
_entity.pdbx_description
1 polymer ?
#
loop_
_entity_poly.entity_id
_entity_poly.type
_entity_poly.pdbx_seq_one_letter_code
_entity_poly.pdbx_strand_id
1 'polypeptide(L)'
;GELGLAIDKGEVDAVCNAEPIGSLLIAEGKVRNIADQIMDEPYNKEYCCEVIANGKWVDANRDTAARATRALLKGAKWVETNPRAAAVMAVEKKYLASTPELNTAALARLRYVPSVHLAEESVRDAGREMKIAKMLSPETDTEALAKRAFMHLDGVTDEWIKTLEVEKLAGGQVSPDEDIRLIAALVQKDTEDSCCRRKMFDQPDQDAPNLADPDASCVQKNTIAAEQ
;
A
#
# COMPACT_ATOMS: atom_id res chain seq x y z
N GLY A 1 7.43 12.39 2.45
CA GLY A 1 7.77 11.51 3.58
C GLY A 1 9.28 11.40 3.72
N GLU A 2 9.77 10.93 4.87
CA GLU A 2 11.21 10.87 5.20
C GLU A 2 12.05 10.11 4.16
N LEU A 3 11.52 9.00 3.61
CA LEU A 3 12.21 8.21 2.58
C LEU A 3 12.49 9.00 1.29
N GLY A 4 11.55 9.82 0.83
CA GLY A 4 11.75 10.67 -0.35
C GLY A 4 12.80 11.75 -0.11
N LEU A 5 12.84 12.32 1.11
CA LEU A 5 13.85 13.31 1.48
C LEU A 5 15.25 12.70 1.56
N ALA A 6 15.38 11.47 2.05
CA ALA A 6 16.67 10.76 2.10
C ALA A 6 17.23 10.51 0.69
N ILE A 7 16.36 10.16 -0.28
CA ILE A 7 16.72 10.07 -1.70
C ILE A 7 17.16 11.43 -2.24
N ASP A 8 16.37 12.49 -2.01
CA ASP A 8 16.66 13.84 -2.52
C ASP A 8 18.00 14.38 -2.00
N LYS A 9 18.38 14.03 -0.77
CA LYS A 9 19.65 14.42 -0.15
C LYS A 9 20.84 13.53 -0.55
N GLY A 10 20.60 12.42 -1.25
CA GLY A 10 21.63 11.43 -1.55
C GLY A 10 22.15 10.68 -0.32
N GLU A 11 21.36 10.58 0.74
CA GLU A 11 21.72 9.83 1.96
C GLU A 11 21.56 8.32 1.76
N VAL A 12 20.72 7.90 0.80
CA VAL A 12 20.48 6.51 0.44
C VAL A 12 20.41 6.35 -1.08
N ASP A 13 20.87 5.19 -1.58
CA ASP A 13 20.81 4.86 -3.02
C ASP A 13 19.48 4.21 -3.44
N ALA A 14 18.77 3.60 -2.48
CA ALA A 14 17.51 2.88 -2.70
C ALA A 14 16.65 2.86 -1.44
N VAL A 15 15.33 2.74 -1.63
CA VAL A 15 14.36 2.58 -0.55
C VAL A 15 13.47 1.37 -0.83
N CYS A 16 13.16 0.60 0.20
CA CYS A 16 12.10 -0.40 0.18
C CYS A 16 10.86 0.23 0.84
N ASN A 17 9.72 0.21 0.16
CA ASN A 17 8.50 0.82 0.65
C ASN A 17 7.28 -0.03 0.28
N ALA A 18 6.14 0.31 0.87
CA ALA A 18 4.84 -0.26 0.55
C ALA A 18 3.97 0.77 -0.16
N GLU A 19 2.96 0.31 -0.89
CA GLU A 19 1.97 1.19 -1.50
C GLU A 19 1.15 1.96 -0.43
N PRO A 20 0.74 3.21 -0.68
CA PRO A 20 0.91 3.96 -1.93
C PRO A 20 2.25 4.71 -2.07
N ILE A 21 3.19 4.56 -1.12
CA ILE A 21 4.41 5.38 -1.07
C ILE A 21 5.29 5.13 -2.31
N GLY A 22 5.40 3.89 -2.76
CA GLY A 22 6.14 3.53 -3.98
C GLY A 22 5.59 4.21 -5.23
N SER A 23 4.28 4.09 -5.46
CA SER A 23 3.61 4.77 -6.58
C SER A 23 3.77 6.29 -6.52
N LEU A 24 3.71 6.89 -5.32
CA LEU A 24 3.92 8.33 -5.14
C LEU A 24 5.33 8.76 -5.55
N LEU A 25 6.38 8.06 -5.10
CA LEU A 25 7.76 8.41 -5.42
C LEU A 25 8.10 8.21 -6.91
N ILE A 26 7.48 7.22 -7.56
CA ILE A 26 7.60 7.02 -9.02
C ILE A 26 6.89 8.15 -9.77
N ALA A 27 5.67 8.51 -9.34
CA ALA A 27 4.92 9.61 -9.94
C ALA A 27 5.68 10.94 -9.81
N GLU A 28 6.32 11.19 -8.66
CA GLU A 28 7.20 12.35 -8.42
C GLU A 28 8.50 12.36 -9.25
N GLY A 29 8.76 11.31 -10.05
CA GLY A 29 9.98 11.18 -10.86
C GLY A 29 11.26 10.99 -10.05
N LYS A 30 11.16 10.70 -8.75
CA LYS A 30 12.30 10.59 -7.84
C LYS A 30 13.00 9.25 -7.90
N VAL A 31 12.24 8.20 -8.18
CA VAL A 31 12.73 6.82 -8.18
C VAL A 31 12.22 6.07 -9.40
N ARG A 32 12.89 4.96 -9.70
CA ARG A 32 12.39 3.92 -10.61
C ARG A 32 12.27 2.61 -9.85
N ASN A 33 11.42 1.73 -10.35
CA ASN A 33 11.31 0.39 -9.78
C ASN A 33 12.60 -0.44 -10.02
N ILE A 34 12.99 -1.23 -9.03
CA ILE A 34 14.11 -2.20 -9.11
C ILE A 34 13.58 -3.63 -8.94
N ALA A 35 12.66 -3.83 -7.99
CA ALA A 35 12.00 -5.09 -7.71
C ALA A 35 10.60 -4.81 -7.16
N ASP A 36 9.63 -5.58 -7.61
CA ASP A 36 8.22 -5.40 -7.30
C ASP A 36 7.60 -6.71 -6.83
N GLN A 37 7.25 -6.78 -5.55
CA GLN A 37 6.67 -8.00 -4.96
C GLN A 37 5.29 -8.34 -5.55
N ILE A 38 4.61 -7.41 -6.23
CA ILE A 38 3.33 -7.67 -6.89
C ILE A 38 3.56 -8.33 -8.27
N MET A 39 4.67 -8.03 -8.94
CA MET A 39 4.90 -8.42 -10.34
C MET A 39 5.93 -9.54 -10.49
N ASP A 40 7.00 -9.49 -9.71
CA ASP A 40 8.19 -10.27 -9.94
C ASP A 40 8.11 -11.66 -9.28
N GLU A 41 8.47 -12.71 -10.02
CA GLU A 41 8.63 -14.04 -9.45
C GLU A 41 9.90 -14.12 -8.59
N PRO A 42 9.91 -14.92 -7.50
CA PRO A 42 8.82 -15.80 -7.04
C PRO A 42 7.73 -15.11 -6.18
N TYR A 43 7.93 -13.84 -5.81
CA TYR A 43 7.15 -13.15 -4.78
C TYR A 43 5.72 -12.79 -5.19
N ASN A 44 5.42 -12.71 -6.50
CA ASN A 44 4.09 -12.32 -7.01
C ASN A 44 2.91 -13.25 -6.66
N LYS A 45 3.18 -14.35 -5.94
CA LYS A 45 2.18 -15.29 -5.42
C LYS A 45 2.14 -15.30 -3.89
N GLU A 46 3.02 -14.56 -3.21
CA GLU A 46 3.13 -14.54 -1.77
C GLU A 46 2.08 -13.63 -1.13
N TYR A 47 1.64 -14.00 0.06
CA TYR A 47 0.76 -13.18 0.88
C TYR A 47 1.61 -12.36 1.85
N CYS A 48 1.44 -11.04 1.82
CA CYS A 48 2.24 -10.12 2.63
C CYS A 48 1.51 -9.54 3.85
N CYS A 49 0.17 -9.65 3.91
CA CYS A 49 -0.66 -9.00 4.92
C CYS A 49 -1.40 -10.03 5.77
N GLU A 50 -1.22 -9.95 7.10
CA GLU A 50 -1.89 -10.78 8.09
C GLU A 50 -2.49 -9.92 9.21
N VAL A 51 -3.51 -10.44 9.89
CA VAL A 51 -4.10 -9.80 11.07
C VAL A 51 -3.74 -10.59 12.30
N ILE A 52 -3.04 -9.94 13.23
CA ILE A 52 -2.56 -10.55 14.46
C ILE A 52 -3.53 -10.25 15.59
N ALA A 53 -3.85 -11.28 16.39
CA ALA A 53 -4.64 -11.15 17.62
C ALA A 53 -3.93 -11.83 18.79
N ASN A 54 -4.23 -11.40 20.02
CA ASN A 54 -3.67 -12.01 21.21
C ASN A 54 -4.19 -13.45 21.39
N GLY A 55 -3.30 -14.44 21.44
CA GLY A 55 -3.68 -15.87 21.53
C GLY A 55 -4.58 -16.21 22.71
N LYS A 56 -4.31 -15.67 23.92
CA LYS A 56 -5.16 -15.91 25.11
C LYS A 56 -6.58 -15.37 24.92
N TRP A 57 -6.69 -14.21 24.28
CA TRP A 57 -7.99 -13.63 23.97
C TRP A 57 -8.74 -14.47 22.95
N VAL A 58 -8.06 -14.94 21.89
CA VAL A 58 -8.67 -15.81 20.87
C VAL A 58 -9.15 -17.12 21.49
N ASP A 59 -8.34 -17.76 22.33
CA ASP A 59 -8.72 -19.00 23.03
C ASP A 59 -9.98 -18.83 23.90
N ALA A 60 -10.09 -17.72 24.61
CA ALA A 60 -11.26 -17.41 25.43
C ALA A 60 -12.49 -16.93 24.62
N ASN A 61 -12.30 -16.47 23.38
CA ASN A 61 -13.33 -15.79 22.57
C ASN A 61 -13.41 -16.33 21.14
N ARG A 62 -13.22 -17.63 20.93
CA ARG A 62 -13.06 -18.21 19.58
C ARG A 62 -14.17 -17.86 18.60
N ASP A 63 -15.43 -17.90 19.04
CA ASP A 63 -16.57 -17.57 18.20
C ASP A 63 -16.58 -16.08 17.78
N THR A 64 -16.22 -15.18 18.69
CA THR A 64 -16.04 -13.75 18.38
C THR A 64 -14.88 -13.52 17.42
N ALA A 65 -13.74 -14.20 17.66
CA ALA A 65 -12.60 -14.15 16.75
C ALA A 65 -12.99 -14.63 15.34
N ALA A 66 -13.71 -15.76 15.24
CA ALA A 66 -14.18 -16.29 13.97
C ALA A 66 -15.10 -15.30 13.23
N ARG A 67 -16.03 -14.64 13.93
CA ARG A 67 -16.87 -13.59 13.34
C ARG A 67 -16.06 -12.39 12.84
N ALA A 68 -15.10 -11.92 13.63
CA ALA A 68 -14.25 -10.80 13.26
C ALA A 68 -13.41 -11.15 12.02
N THR A 69 -12.80 -12.33 11.99
CA THR A 69 -12.05 -12.82 10.83
C THR A 69 -12.94 -12.93 9.60
N ARG A 70 -14.17 -13.46 9.72
CA ARG A 70 -15.10 -13.50 8.59
C ARG A 70 -15.45 -12.10 8.05
N ALA A 71 -15.64 -11.13 8.93
CA ALA A 71 -15.91 -9.74 8.52
C ALA A 71 -14.71 -9.14 7.76
N LEU A 72 -13.49 -9.37 8.24
CA LEU A 72 -12.26 -8.91 7.58
C LEU A 72 -12.06 -9.55 6.20
N LEU A 73 -12.22 -10.87 6.09
CA LEU A 73 -12.08 -11.59 4.82
C LEU A 73 -13.16 -11.17 3.80
N LYS A 74 -14.39 -10.93 4.25
CA LYS A 74 -15.45 -10.34 3.40
C LYS A 74 -15.10 -8.91 2.98
N GLY A 75 -14.50 -8.12 3.87
CA GLY A 75 -14.00 -6.78 3.56
C GLY A 75 -12.91 -6.81 2.48
N ALA A 76 -11.92 -7.69 2.62
CA ALA A 76 -10.87 -7.88 1.61
C ALA A 76 -11.46 -8.25 0.24
N LYS A 77 -12.39 -9.21 0.21
CA LYS A 77 -13.11 -9.59 -1.02
C LYS A 77 -13.88 -8.41 -1.63
N TRP A 78 -14.48 -7.56 -0.80
CA TRP A 78 -15.18 -6.36 -1.27
C TRP A 78 -14.22 -5.33 -1.86
N VAL A 79 -13.03 -5.14 -1.27
CA VAL A 79 -11.98 -4.26 -1.81
C VAL A 79 -11.46 -4.78 -3.15
N GLU A 80 -11.15 -6.09 -3.26
CA GLU A 80 -10.76 -6.73 -4.52
C GLU A 80 -11.83 -6.51 -5.61
N THR A 81 -13.10 -6.56 -5.22
CA THR A 81 -14.23 -6.38 -6.16
C THR A 81 -14.51 -4.92 -6.49
N ASN A 82 -14.15 -3.98 -5.61
CA ASN A 82 -14.48 -2.56 -5.74
C ASN A 82 -13.27 -1.65 -5.41
N PRO A 83 -12.12 -1.81 -6.09
CA PRO A 83 -10.89 -1.10 -5.75
C PRO A 83 -11.03 0.42 -5.81
N ARG A 84 -11.76 0.98 -6.79
CA ARG A 84 -12.01 2.43 -6.88
C ARG A 84 -12.87 2.93 -5.74
N ALA A 85 -13.96 2.23 -5.43
CA ALA A 85 -14.84 2.65 -4.34
C ALA A 85 -14.13 2.59 -2.99
N ALA A 86 -13.33 1.54 -2.77
CA ALA A 86 -12.47 1.43 -1.60
C ALA A 86 -11.47 2.60 -1.51
N ALA A 87 -10.85 2.95 -2.64
CA ALA A 87 -9.86 4.03 -2.70
C ALA A 87 -10.46 5.40 -2.34
N VAL A 88 -11.60 5.74 -2.96
CA VAL A 88 -12.36 6.97 -2.69
C VAL A 88 -12.77 7.01 -1.22
N MET A 89 -13.38 5.93 -0.72
CA MET A 89 -13.85 5.85 0.66
C MET A 89 -12.71 6.05 1.66
N ALA A 90 -11.55 5.43 1.45
CA ALA A 90 -10.41 5.55 2.36
C ALA A 90 -9.91 7.00 2.47
N VAL A 91 -9.92 7.75 1.37
CA VAL A 91 -9.54 9.16 1.34
C VAL A 91 -10.61 10.05 1.97
N GLU A 92 -11.89 9.88 1.60
CA GLU A 92 -13.00 10.68 2.15
C GLU A 92 -13.16 10.51 3.66
N LYS A 93 -12.97 9.27 4.16
CA LYS A 93 -13.00 8.96 5.59
C LYS A 93 -11.72 9.35 6.33
N LYS A 94 -10.73 9.91 5.62
CA LYS A 94 -9.43 10.31 6.17
C LYS A 94 -8.66 9.15 6.81
N TYR A 95 -8.86 7.93 6.33
CA TYR A 95 -8.06 6.78 6.72
C TYR A 95 -6.67 6.80 6.06
N LEU A 96 -6.55 7.51 4.94
CA LEU A 96 -5.31 7.66 4.20
C LEU A 96 -5.16 9.09 3.65
N ALA A 97 -3.99 9.69 3.85
CA ALA A 97 -3.64 10.97 3.24
C ALA A 97 -3.16 10.75 1.79
N SER A 98 -4.07 10.80 0.84
CA SER A 98 -3.83 10.64 -0.60
C SER A 98 -4.93 11.35 -1.41
N THR A 99 -4.86 11.32 -2.74
CA THR A 99 -6.03 11.65 -3.59
C THR A 99 -6.77 10.37 -4.00
N PRO A 100 -8.07 10.46 -4.35
CA PRO A 100 -8.81 9.30 -4.83
C PRO A 100 -8.15 8.63 -6.05
N GLU A 101 -7.58 9.40 -6.96
CA GLU A 101 -6.91 8.90 -8.18
C GLU A 101 -5.65 8.11 -7.84
N LEU A 102 -4.78 8.66 -6.99
CA LEU A 102 -3.54 8.01 -6.57
C LEU A 102 -3.83 6.74 -5.77
N ASN A 103 -4.80 6.78 -4.87
CA ASN A 103 -5.18 5.59 -4.11
C ASN A 103 -5.90 4.55 -4.98
N THR A 104 -6.61 4.97 -6.04
CA THR A 104 -7.23 4.04 -7.00
C THR A 104 -6.17 3.29 -7.78
N ALA A 105 -5.12 3.97 -8.26
CA ALA A 105 -4.00 3.30 -8.94
C ALA A 105 -3.30 2.28 -8.01
N ALA A 106 -3.05 2.66 -6.76
CA ALA A 106 -2.47 1.76 -5.78
C ALA A 106 -3.35 0.52 -5.50
N LEU A 107 -4.65 0.73 -5.21
CA LEU A 107 -5.57 -0.37 -4.90
C LEU A 107 -5.94 -1.24 -6.11
N ALA A 108 -5.91 -0.70 -7.33
CA ALA A 108 -6.17 -1.48 -8.54
C ALA A 108 -5.04 -2.48 -8.82
N ARG A 109 -3.82 -2.13 -8.42
CA ARG A 109 -2.63 -2.95 -8.62
C ARG A 109 -2.44 -4.00 -7.53
N LEU A 110 -2.84 -3.69 -6.30
CA LEU A 110 -2.82 -4.61 -5.17
C LEU A 110 -3.89 -5.69 -5.29
N ARG A 111 -3.62 -6.85 -4.70
CA ARG A 111 -4.56 -7.98 -4.63
C ARG A 111 -5.07 -8.14 -3.20
N TYR A 112 -6.40 -8.11 -3.06
CA TYR A 112 -7.11 -8.33 -1.79
C TYR A 112 -7.87 -9.66 -1.81
N VAL A 113 -7.35 -10.65 -2.53
CA VAL A 113 -7.93 -12.00 -2.55
C VAL A 113 -7.64 -12.65 -1.21
N PRO A 114 -8.66 -12.98 -0.39
CA PRO A 114 -8.42 -13.64 0.89
C PRO A 114 -8.18 -15.14 0.71
N SER A 115 -7.29 -15.72 1.51
CA SER A 115 -7.11 -17.17 1.64
C SER A 115 -6.64 -17.52 3.04
N VAL A 116 -7.15 -18.63 3.59
CA VAL A 116 -6.70 -19.20 4.86
C VAL A 116 -5.43 -20.03 4.64
N HIS A 117 -5.41 -20.89 3.62
CA HIS A 117 -4.26 -21.76 3.37
C HIS A 117 -2.99 -20.97 3.00
N LEU A 118 -3.11 -19.99 2.10
CA LEU A 118 -1.96 -19.18 1.68
C LEU A 118 -1.46 -18.27 2.81
N ALA A 119 -2.35 -17.81 3.71
CA ALA A 119 -1.94 -17.09 4.91
C ALA A 119 -1.23 -18.00 5.93
N GLU A 120 -1.54 -19.29 5.99
CA GLU A 120 -0.77 -20.22 6.82
C GLU A 120 0.61 -20.51 6.20
N GLU A 121 0.66 -20.63 4.88
CA GLU A 121 1.90 -20.82 4.12
C GLU A 121 2.84 -19.61 4.28
N SER A 122 2.33 -18.37 4.20
CA SER A 122 3.13 -17.16 4.41
C SER A 122 3.80 -17.11 5.78
N VAL A 123 3.10 -17.51 6.86
CA VAL A 123 3.71 -17.59 8.21
C VAL A 123 4.85 -18.61 8.24
N ARG A 124 4.70 -19.75 7.55
CA ARG A 124 5.73 -20.79 7.49
C ARG A 124 6.96 -20.30 6.74
N ASP A 125 6.75 -19.70 5.57
CA ASP A 125 7.84 -19.18 4.74
C ASP A 125 8.57 -18.03 5.42
N ALA A 126 7.83 -17.06 5.98
CA ALA A 126 8.42 -15.99 6.78
C ALA A 126 9.28 -16.54 7.94
N GLY A 127 8.81 -17.60 8.63
CA GLY A 127 9.59 -18.27 9.67
C GLY A 127 10.91 -18.85 9.16
N ARG A 128 10.89 -19.53 8.00
CA ARG A 128 12.10 -20.10 7.37
C ARG A 128 13.05 -19.01 6.89
N GLU A 129 12.53 -17.96 6.26
CA GLU A 129 13.31 -16.84 5.74
C GLU A 129 13.94 -16.01 6.85
N MET A 130 13.20 -15.73 7.93
CA MET A 130 13.75 -15.06 9.11
C MET A 130 14.90 -15.86 9.74
N LYS A 131 14.87 -17.19 9.65
CA LYS A 131 15.99 -18.03 10.08
C LYS A 131 17.19 -17.92 9.14
N ILE A 132 16.98 -17.92 7.82
CA ILE A 132 18.03 -17.69 6.82
C ILE A 132 18.66 -16.30 7.00
N ALA A 133 17.83 -15.28 7.22
CA ALA A 133 18.23 -13.91 7.50
C ALA A 133 18.87 -13.71 8.90
N LYS A 134 18.98 -14.78 9.70
CA LYS A 134 19.55 -14.78 11.06
C LYS A 134 18.80 -13.88 12.05
N MET A 135 17.52 -13.60 11.78
CA MET A 135 16.59 -12.96 12.71
C MET A 135 16.11 -13.95 13.77
N LEU A 136 16.00 -15.24 13.42
CA LEU A 136 15.74 -16.34 14.35
C LEU A 136 17.02 -17.15 14.58
N SER A 137 17.16 -17.75 15.77
CA SER A 137 18.33 -18.59 16.06
C SER A 137 18.35 -19.84 15.15
N PRO A 138 19.53 -20.36 14.79
CA PRO A 138 19.68 -21.58 13.99
C PRO A 138 18.97 -22.82 14.57
N GLU A 139 18.73 -22.84 15.88
CA GLU A 139 18.06 -23.92 16.60
C GLU A 139 16.54 -23.77 16.61
N THR A 140 16.00 -22.64 16.13
CA THR A 140 14.56 -22.39 16.10
C THR A 140 13.85 -23.40 15.20
N ASP A 141 12.86 -24.11 15.75
CA ASP A 141 11.91 -24.92 15.00
C ASP A 141 10.82 -24.01 14.42
N THR A 142 10.98 -23.65 13.15
CA THR A 142 10.12 -22.71 12.43
C THR A 142 8.75 -23.32 12.14
N GLU A 143 8.65 -24.64 11.97
CA GLU A 143 7.37 -25.33 11.74
C GLU A 143 6.53 -25.35 13.02
N ALA A 144 7.14 -25.67 14.16
CA ALA A 144 6.47 -25.60 15.45
C ALA A 144 6.09 -24.16 15.82
N LEU A 145 6.91 -23.18 15.45
CA LEU A 145 6.60 -21.77 15.66
C LEU A 145 5.39 -21.33 14.83
N ALA A 146 5.41 -21.58 13.51
CA ALA A 146 4.31 -21.23 12.61
C ALA A 146 2.98 -21.89 13.04
N LYS A 147 3.02 -23.19 13.37
CA LYS A 147 1.84 -23.93 13.86
C LYS A 147 1.26 -23.35 15.15
N ARG A 148 2.08 -22.75 16.01
CA ARG A 148 1.60 -22.07 17.23
C ARG A 148 1.08 -20.66 16.96
N ALA A 149 1.64 -19.98 15.95
CA ALA A 149 1.29 -18.61 15.61
C ALA A 149 -0.02 -18.54 14.81
N PHE A 150 -0.22 -19.47 13.88
CA PHE A 150 -1.41 -19.50 13.03
C PHE A 150 -2.59 -20.18 13.74
N MET A 151 -3.76 -19.52 13.71
CA MET A 151 -4.97 -20.03 14.35
C MET A 151 -6.04 -20.36 13.31
N HIS A 152 -6.49 -21.62 13.31
CA HIS A 152 -7.70 -22.01 12.58
C HIS A 152 -8.94 -21.73 13.44
N LEU A 153 -9.91 -21.05 12.84
CA LEU A 153 -11.16 -20.66 13.48
C LEU A 153 -12.33 -21.39 12.84
N ASP A 154 -13.29 -21.82 13.65
CA ASP A 154 -14.41 -22.64 13.21
C ASP A 154 -15.22 -21.94 12.09
N GLY A 155 -15.40 -22.67 10.98
CA GLY A 155 -16.12 -22.18 9.80
C GLY A 155 -15.39 -21.10 9.00
N VAL A 156 -14.11 -20.84 9.27
CA VAL A 156 -13.26 -19.94 8.46
C VAL A 156 -12.32 -20.79 7.62
N THR A 157 -12.72 -21.06 6.37
CA THR A 157 -11.99 -21.91 5.43
C THR A 157 -11.97 -21.29 4.04
N ASP A 158 -11.05 -21.73 3.18
CA ASP A 158 -11.04 -21.32 1.77
C ASP A 158 -12.33 -21.71 1.04
N GLU A 159 -12.94 -22.86 1.38
CA GLU A 159 -14.24 -23.26 0.84
C GLU A 159 -15.34 -22.27 1.23
N TRP A 160 -15.38 -21.83 2.49
CA TRP A 160 -16.31 -20.78 2.91
C TRP A 160 -16.03 -19.46 2.18
N ILE A 161 -14.76 -19.06 2.04
CA ILE A 161 -14.37 -17.85 1.29
C ILE A 161 -14.90 -17.88 -0.15
N LYS A 162 -14.83 -19.03 -0.83
CA LYS A 162 -15.34 -19.18 -2.21
C LYS A 162 -16.84 -18.94 -2.31
N THR A 163 -17.60 -19.13 -1.23
CA THR A 163 -19.05 -18.85 -1.19
C THR A 163 -19.38 -17.38 -0.91
N LEU A 164 -18.39 -16.53 -0.63
CA LEU A 164 -18.64 -15.13 -0.29
C LEU A 164 -19.12 -14.33 -1.50
N GLU A 165 -20.33 -13.82 -1.38
CA GLU A 165 -20.85 -12.78 -2.26
C GLU A 165 -20.66 -11.40 -1.62
N VAL A 166 -20.18 -10.47 -2.43
CA VAL A 166 -20.00 -9.07 -2.06
C VAL A 166 -20.66 -8.19 -3.11
N GLU A 167 -21.22 -7.07 -2.67
CA GLU A 167 -21.84 -6.10 -3.55
C GLU A 167 -20.83 -5.56 -4.56
N LYS A 168 -21.25 -5.45 -5.83
CA LYS A 168 -20.49 -4.78 -6.88
C LYS A 168 -21.09 -3.39 -7.11
N LEU A 169 -20.35 -2.35 -6.74
CA LEU A 169 -20.79 -0.97 -6.89
C LEU A 169 -20.58 -0.48 -8.32
N ALA A 170 -21.55 0.29 -8.84
CA ALA A 170 -21.42 0.95 -10.13
C ALA A 170 -20.24 1.93 -10.11
N GLY A 171 -19.30 1.79 -11.04
CA GLY A 171 -18.07 2.58 -11.06
C GLY A 171 -17.08 2.25 -9.95
N GLY A 172 -17.32 1.21 -9.14
CA GLY A 172 -16.41 0.80 -8.07
C GLY A 172 -15.19 0.00 -8.55
N GLN A 173 -15.19 -0.45 -9.80
CA GLN A 173 -14.14 -1.28 -10.39
C GLN A 173 -13.11 -0.43 -11.14
N VAL A 174 -11.96 -1.03 -11.42
CA VAL A 174 -10.95 -0.49 -12.33
C VAL A 174 -10.68 -1.55 -13.39
N SER A 175 -10.74 -1.19 -14.67
CA SER A 175 -10.32 -2.09 -15.74
C SER A 175 -8.78 -2.05 -15.91
N PRO A 176 -8.13 -3.14 -16.35
CA PRO A 176 -6.68 -3.13 -16.56
C PRO A 176 -6.18 -1.99 -17.46
N ASP A 177 -6.91 -1.69 -18.54
CA ASP A 177 -6.58 -0.58 -19.44
C ASP A 177 -6.69 0.78 -18.76
N GLU A 178 -7.66 0.94 -17.85
CA GLU A 178 -7.87 2.17 -17.12
C GLU A 178 -6.82 2.39 -16.03
N ASP A 179 -6.39 1.32 -15.34
CA ASP A 179 -5.29 1.38 -14.38
C ASP A 179 -3.99 1.87 -15.07
N ILE A 180 -3.62 1.25 -16.19
CA ILE A 180 -2.45 1.65 -16.98
C ILE A 180 -2.55 3.12 -17.43
N ARG A 181 -3.72 3.54 -17.93
CA ARG A 181 -3.95 4.94 -18.34
C ARG A 181 -3.88 5.91 -17.16
N LEU A 182 -4.40 5.52 -16.00
CA LEU A 182 -4.38 6.34 -14.79
C LEU A 182 -2.94 6.52 -14.30
N ILE A 183 -2.18 5.44 -14.22
CA ILE A 183 -0.75 5.48 -13.89
C ILE A 183 0.00 6.36 -14.90
N ALA A 184 -0.22 6.17 -16.21
CA ALA A 184 0.42 6.98 -17.24
C ALA A 184 0.06 8.47 -17.12
N ALA A 185 -1.20 8.80 -16.85
CA ALA A 185 -1.67 10.17 -16.65
C ALA A 185 -1.06 10.79 -15.38
N LEU A 186 -0.89 10.02 -14.31
CA LEU A 186 -0.24 10.49 -13.09
C LEU A 186 1.24 10.82 -13.34
N VAL A 187 1.95 9.96 -14.07
CA VAL A 187 3.33 10.22 -14.49
C VAL A 187 3.43 11.44 -15.42
N GLN A 188 2.49 11.63 -16.34
CA GLN A 188 2.48 12.79 -17.25
C GLN A 188 2.09 14.10 -16.57
N LYS A 189 1.19 14.09 -15.59
CA LYS A 189 0.84 15.27 -14.78
C LYS A 189 2.04 15.83 -14.00
N ASP A 190 3.07 15.03 -13.76
CA ASP A 190 4.33 15.49 -13.18
C ASP A 190 5.21 16.25 -14.18
N THR A 191 4.96 16.15 -15.48
CA THR A 191 5.75 16.84 -16.51
C THR A 191 5.23 18.24 -16.87
N GLU A 192 3.99 18.61 -16.50
CA GLU A 192 3.36 19.84 -17.01
C GLU A 192 3.34 21.07 -16.09
N ASP A 193 3.69 21.03 -14.80
CA ASP A 193 3.59 22.26 -13.96
C ASP A 193 4.70 22.44 -12.91
N SER A 194 5.78 23.11 -13.33
CA SER A 194 6.94 23.48 -12.51
C SER A 194 6.85 24.79 -11.72
N CYS A 195 5.67 25.42 -11.55
CA CYS A 195 5.62 26.73 -10.85
C CYS A 195 4.51 26.97 -9.82
N CYS A 196 3.48 26.13 -9.66
CA CYS A 196 2.34 26.44 -8.80
C CYS A 196 1.93 25.34 -7.79
N ARG A 197 2.77 24.35 -7.48
CA ARG A 197 2.42 23.32 -6.50
C ARG A 197 2.30 23.91 -5.08
N ARG A 198 1.06 23.99 -4.58
CA ARG A 198 0.79 23.97 -3.14
C ARG A 198 1.41 22.69 -2.57
N LYS A 199 2.33 22.82 -1.61
CA LYS A 199 2.86 21.69 -0.84
C LYS A 199 1.69 21.01 -0.14
N MET A 200 1.30 19.82 -0.59
CA MET A 200 0.18 19.07 -0.01
C MET A 200 0.61 18.15 1.15
N PHE A 201 1.86 18.28 1.62
CA PHE A 201 2.38 17.58 2.79
C PHE A 201 3.31 18.48 3.60
N ASP A 202 2.76 19.58 4.13
CA ASP A 202 3.22 20.11 5.42
C ASP A 202 2.17 19.65 6.45
N GLN A 203 2.43 18.54 7.15
CA GLN A 203 1.63 18.14 8.31
C GLN A 203 2.16 18.81 9.59
N PRO A 204 1.28 19.01 10.59
CA PRO A 204 1.40 20.06 11.61
C PRO A 204 2.11 19.57 12.87
N ASP A 205 3.43 19.51 12.84
CA ASP A 205 4.22 19.22 14.04
C ASP A 205 5.62 19.86 14.02
N GLN A 206 5.81 20.87 13.18
CA GLN A 206 6.98 21.74 13.22
C GLN A 206 6.51 23.19 13.36
N ASP A 207 6.72 23.78 14.55
CA ASP A 207 6.52 25.22 14.75
C ASP A 207 7.37 26.00 13.76
N ALA A 208 6.73 26.79 12.89
CA ALA A 208 7.39 27.57 11.87
C ALA A 208 8.06 28.83 12.46
N PRO A 209 9.11 29.33 11.79
CA PRO A 209 9.12 30.74 11.49
C PRO A 209 9.19 30.89 9.96
N ASN A 210 8.02 30.85 9.31
CA ASN A 210 7.94 31.21 7.91
C ASN A 210 7.76 32.73 7.80
N LEU A 211 8.87 33.46 7.71
CA LEU A 211 8.91 34.89 7.39
C LEU A 211 9.02 35.08 5.87
N ALA A 212 8.02 34.64 5.11
CA ALA A 212 7.92 34.96 3.70
C ALA A 212 6.84 36.03 3.49
N ASP A 213 7.26 37.18 2.95
CA ASP A 213 6.43 38.35 2.66
C ASP A 213 5.34 37.99 1.62
N PRO A 214 4.05 38.13 1.96
CA PRO A 214 2.94 37.77 1.07
C PRO A 214 2.80 38.68 -0.16
N ASP A 215 3.52 39.81 -0.24
CA ASP A 215 3.39 40.77 -1.34
C ASP A 215 4.54 40.69 -2.38
N ALA A 216 5.40 39.68 -2.32
CA ALA A 216 6.49 39.52 -3.29
C ALA A 216 5.94 39.18 -4.70
N SER A 217 6.19 40.04 -5.68
CA SER A 217 5.70 39.86 -7.06
C SER A 217 6.54 38.84 -7.84
N CYS A 218 5.84 37.98 -8.61
CA CYS A 218 6.47 36.98 -9.47
C CYS A 218 7.20 37.66 -10.65
N VAL A 219 8.50 37.43 -10.78
CA VAL A 219 9.30 37.93 -11.91
C VAL A 219 8.85 37.25 -13.22
N GLN A 220 8.46 38.04 -14.22
CA GLN A 220 8.07 37.54 -15.54
C GLN A 220 9.28 37.01 -16.32
N LYS A 221 9.17 35.78 -16.85
CA LYS A 221 10.08 35.21 -17.85
C LYS A 221 9.86 35.89 -19.19
N ASN A 222 10.79 36.74 -19.64
CA ASN A 222 10.98 37.07 -21.05
C ASN A 222 12.32 37.76 -21.30
N THR A 223 13.35 36.97 -21.65
CA THR A 223 14.44 37.30 -22.58
C THR A 223 15.19 35.98 -22.76
N ILE A 224 15.36 35.42 -23.96
CA ILE A 224 16.27 35.88 -25.00
C ILE A 224 15.75 35.33 -26.34
N ALA A 225 15.43 36.24 -27.27
CA ALA A 225 15.50 35.99 -28.70
C ALA A 225 16.55 36.98 -29.26
N ALA A 226 17.29 36.50 -30.25
CA ALA A 226 18.56 37.01 -30.74
C ALA A 226 18.56 38.46 -31.26
N GLU A 227 19.71 39.14 -31.10
CA GLU A 227 20.27 40.03 -32.12
C GLU A 227 21.80 39.89 -32.21
N GLN A 228 22.24 39.81 -33.48
CA GLN A 228 23.60 39.80 -34.09
C GLN A 228 24.20 38.45 -34.45
#